data_AF-A0A3M1MGH0-F1
#
_entry.id   AF-A0A3M1MGH0-F1
#
_cell.length_a   1.000
_cell.length_b   1.000
_cell.length_c   1.000
_cell.angle_alpha   90.00
_cell.angle_beta   90.00
_cell.angle_gamma   90.00
#
_symmetry.space_group_name_H-M   'P 1'
#
loop_
_entity.id
_entity.type
_entity.pdbx_description
1 polymer ?
#
loop_
_entity_poly.entity_id
_entity_poly.type
_entity_poly.pdbx_seq_one_letter_code
_entity_poly.pdbx_strand_id
1 'polypeptide(L)'
;MNEATITQEQFALLMERLDRIEGHLAEQRRRADELEELKRDLIPIGNQMVKIAIDELAEIGSEFKAEDLFYLLKRLLRDTHLLLAALDQLEAAMGLSEEINRLMRPMFNTAVEELDRLEREGYFTFAREGWGIVERIVTEFNEEDVRALADNIVFILNTIRNMTQPEIMALANQSVDAIREEPPIDEKASLFTLLREMRDPKV
;
A
#
# COMPACT_ATOMS: atom_id res chain seq x y z
N MET A 1 21.13 38.56 85.22
CA MET A 1 21.57 37.90 83.98
C MET A 1 21.13 36.45 84.08
N ASN A 2 20.04 36.07 83.41
CA ASN A 2 19.62 34.68 83.32
C ASN A 2 20.15 34.14 81.99
N GLU A 3 21.26 33.42 82.04
CA GLU A 3 21.69 32.58 80.93
C GLU A 3 20.71 31.41 80.85
N ALA A 4 19.83 31.43 79.85
CA ALA A 4 18.99 30.29 79.53
C ALA A 4 19.91 29.21 78.96
N THR A 5 20.36 28.28 79.80
CA THR A 5 21.09 27.09 79.37
C THR A 5 20.18 26.27 78.48
N ILE A 6 20.38 26.36 77.16
CA ILE A 6 19.69 25.51 76.19
C ILE A 6 20.01 24.06 76.56
N THR A 7 19.00 23.29 76.96
CA THR A 7 19.16 21.87 77.28
C THR A 7 19.61 21.12 76.02
N GLN A 8 20.52 20.15 76.15
CA GLN A 8 21.06 19.40 75.00
C GLN A 8 19.95 18.80 74.10
N GLU A 9 18.82 18.44 74.70
CA GLU A 9 17.64 17.92 73.99
C GLU A 9 16.98 18.99 73.10
N GLN A 10 16.91 20.25 73.54
CA GLN A 10 16.39 21.36 72.72
C GLN A 10 17.34 21.68 71.55
N PHE A 11 18.64 21.53 71.76
CA PHE A 11 19.64 21.70 70.70
C PHE A 11 19.54 20.59 69.63
N ALA A 12 19.34 19.35 70.06
CA ALA A 12 19.15 18.22 69.15
C ALA A 12 17.87 18.37 68.30
N LEU A 13 16.75 18.77 68.92
CA LEU A 13 15.48 19.05 68.23
C LEU A 13 15.57 20.24 67.26
N LEU A 14 16.39 21.25 67.58
CA LEU A 14 16.68 22.37 66.68
C LEU A 14 17.50 21.92 65.47
N MET A 15 18.50 21.07 65.69
CA MET A 15 19.35 20.53 64.62
C MET A 15 18.53 19.66 63.66
N GLU A 16 17.67 18.78 64.17
CA GLU A 16 16.76 17.97 63.35
C GLU A 16 15.81 18.83 62.50
N ARG A 17 15.29 19.92 63.07
CA ARG A 17 14.42 20.87 62.34
C ARG A 17 15.20 21.68 61.30
N LEU A 18 16.42 22.07 61.62
CA LEU A 18 17.31 22.76 60.67
C LEU A 18 17.67 21.84 59.51
N ASP A 19 18.04 20.59 59.77
CA ASP A 19 18.34 19.59 58.75
C ASP A 19 17.13 19.34 57.82
N ARG A 20 15.92 19.30 58.38
CA ARG A 20 14.68 19.14 57.59
C ARG A 20 14.37 20.38 56.74
N ILE A 21 14.60 21.59 57.27
CA ILE A 21 14.41 22.83 56.52
C ILE A 21 15.48 22.96 55.43
N GLU A 22 16.72 22.55 55.70
CA GLU A 22 17.83 22.55 54.75
C GLU A 22 17.57 21.57 53.60
N GLY A 23 17.03 20.39 53.88
CA GLY A 23 16.57 19.45 52.85
C GLY A 23 15.49 20.04 51.93
N HIS A 24 14.48 20.71 52.50
CA HIS A 24 13.44 21.37 51.72
C HIS A 24 13.95 22.58 50.92
N LEU A 25 14.90 23.35 51.48
CA LEU A 25 15.54 24.47 50.78
C LEU A 25 16.45 24.00 49.64
N ALA A 26 17.16 22.89 49.83
CA ALA A 26 18.01 22.31 48.79
C ALA A 26 17.18 21.84 47.58
N GLU A 27 16.04 21.18 47.80
CA GLU A 27 15.13 20.78 46.73
C GLU A 27 14.50 21.99 46.02
N GLN A 28 14.10 23.03 46.76
CA GLN A 28 13.56 24.26 46.17
C GLN A 28 14.60 25.01 45.34
N ARG A 29 15.83 25.09 45.83
CA ARG A 29 16.94 25.72 45.12
C ARG A 29 17.26 24.99 43.83
N ARG A 30 17.31 23.66 43.88
CA ARG A 30 17.49 22.83 42.68
C ARG A 30 16.39 23.06 41.64
N ARG A 31 15.12 23.13 42.05
CA ARG A 31 14.03 23.47 41.11
C ARG A 31 14.15 24.87 40.54
N ALA A 32 14.59 25.84 41.35
CA ALA A 32 14.82 27.20 40.88
C ALA A 32 15.93 27.24 39.82
N ASP A 33 17.02 26.52 40.06
CA ASP A 33 18.15 26.40 39.13
C ASP A 33 17.73 25.69 37.83
N GLU A 34 16.96 24.60 37.91
CA GLU A 34 16.42 23.87 36.75
C GLU A 34 15.45 24.76 35.92
N LEU A 35 14.63 25.57 36.57
CA LEU A 35 13.75 26.55 35.89
C LEU A 35 14.54 27.69 35.27
N GLU A 36 15.62 28.14 35.92
CA GLU A 36 16.49 29.18 35.41
C GLU A 36 17.27 28.71 34.17
N GLU A 37 17.73 27.45 34.17
CA GLU A 37 18.33 26.79 33.02
C GLU A 37 17.32 26.64 31.87
N LEU A 38 16.12 26.11 32.15
CA LEU A 38 15.06 26.00 31.15
C LEU A 38 14.71 27.38 30.55
N LYS A 39 14.62 28.40 31.38
CA LYS A 39 14.37 29.78 30.95
C LYS A 39 15.53 30.30 30.09
N ARG A 40 16.78 30.05 30.49
CA ARG A 40 17.98 30.43 29.75
C ARG A 40 18.05 29.77 28.38
N ASP A 41 17.54 28.54 28.25
CA ASP A 41 17.58 27.77 27.01
C ASP A 41 16.36 28.06 26.11
N LEU A 42 15.18 28.24 26.69
CA LEU A 42 13.95 28.53 25.95
C LEU A 42 13.87 29.99 25.47
N ILE A 43 14.35 30.97 26.24
CA ILE A 43 14.27 32.39 25.84
C ILE A 43 14.95 32.63 24.48
N PRO A 44 16.18 32.15 24.22
CA PRO A 44 16.83 32.31 22.92
C PRO A 44 16.03 31.65 21.78
N ILE A 45 15.52 30.45 22.00
CA ILE A 45 14.74 29.70 20.99
C ILE A 45 13.43 30.44 20.68
N GLY A 46 12.72 30.91 21.72
CA GLY A 46 11.50 31.70 21.55
C GLY A 46 11.77 33.02 20.81
N ASN A 47 12.85 33.72 21.16
CA ASN A 47 13.25 34.94 20.46
C ASN A 47 13.61 34.67 18.99
N GLN A 48 14.28 33.55 18.70
CA GLN A 48 14.61 33.15 17.33
C GLN A 48 13.36 32.79 16.52
N MET A 49 12.42 32.04 17.09
CA MET A 49 11.16 31.71 16.42
C MET A 49 10.31 32.95 16.12
N VAL A 50 10.25 33.91 17.06
CA VAL A 50 9.58 35.20 16.83
C VAL A 50 10.28 35.97 15.71
N LYS A 51 11.62 35.99 15.70
CA LYS A 51 12.37 36.67 14.65
C LYS A 51 12.19 36.02 13.28
N ILE A 52 12.27 34.69 13.19
CA ILE A 52 12.02 33.93 11.95
C ILE A 52 10.59 34.19 11.47
N ALA A 53 9.60 34.16 12.36
CA ALA A 53 8.23 34.50 12.00
C ALA A 53 8.15 35.94 11.47
N ILE A 54 8.82 36.93 12.10
CA ILE A 54 8.84 38.31 11.59
C ILE A 54 9.51 38.41 10.22
N ASP A 55 10.64 37.71 10.01
CA ASP A 55 11.40 37.74 8.77
C ASP A 55 10.62 37.05 7.62
N GLU A 56 9.99 35.90 7.87
CA GLU A 56 9.13 35.18 6.93
C GLU A 56 7.81 35.94 6.65
N LEU A 57 7.22 36.58 7.67
CA LEU A 57 6.06 37.45 7.50
C LEU A 57 6.41 38.72 6.71
N ALA A 58 7.65 39.21 6.79
CA ALA A 58 8.12 40.29 5.93
C ALA A 58 8.27 39.86 4.46
N GLU A 59 8.47 38.56 4.21
CA GLU A 59 8.57 37.97 2.87
C GLU A 59 7.19 37.68 2.23
N ILE A 60 6.15 37.45 3.04
CA ILE A 60 4.74 37.25 2.60
C ILE A 60 4.09 38.53 2.06
N GLY A 61 4.79 39.67 2.09
CA GLY A 61 4.34 40.93 1.50
C GLY A 61 3.42 41.74 2.42
N SER A 62 3.19 42.99 2.05
CA SER A 62 2.58 44.09 2.84
C SER A 62 1.17 43.86 3.43
N GLU A 63 0.61 42.66 3.30
CA GLU A 63 -0.73 42.30 3.76
C GLU A 63 -0.78 41.78 5.19
N PHE A 64 0.32 41.23 5.73
CA PHE A 64 0.34 40.70 7.09
C PHE A 64 1.14 41.61 8.03
N LYS A 65 0.46 42.31 8.94
CA LYS A 65 1.09 43.22 9.92
C LYS A 65 1.26 42.53 11.27
N ALA A 66 2.24 42.99 12.06
CA ALA A 66 2.40 42.55 13.45
C ALA A 66 1.13 42.82 14.28
N GLU A 67 0.38 43.90 13.98
CA GLU A 67 -0.93 44.14 14.60
C GLU A 67 -1.96 43.03 14.30
N ASP A 68 -1.91 42.41 13.12
CA ASP A 68 -2.81 41.33 12.74
C ASP A 68 -2.52 40.06 13.55
N LEU A 69 -1.25 39.78 13.85
CA LEU A 69 -0.85 38.69 14.73
C LEU A 69 -1.39 38.90 16.16
N PHE A 70 -1.25 40.11 16.71
CA PHE A 70 -1.82 40.45 18.02
C PHE A 70 -3.35 40.42 18.01
N TYR A 71 -3.99 40.81 16.91
CA TYR A 71 -5.43 40.72 16.73
C TYR A 71 -5.90 39.26 16.67
N LEU A 72 -5.20 38.40 15.92
CA LEU A 72 -5.47 36.97 15.86
C LEU A 72 -5.30 36.32 17.23
N LEU A 73 -4.21 36.61 17.94
CA LEU A 73 -3.98 36.09 19.29
C LEU A 73 -5.09 36.53 20.26
N LYS A 74 -5.46 37.82 20.25
CA LYS A 74 -6.59 38.32 21.06
C LYS A 74 -7.92 37.69 20.65
N ARG A 75 -8.16 37.49 19.35
CA ARG A 75 -9.38 36.86 18.85
C ARG A 75 -9.45 35.39 19.25
N LEU A 76 -8.34 34.67 19.19
CA LEU A 76 -8.23 33.27 19.58
C LEU A 76 -8.39 33.08 21.09
N LEU A 77 -7.86 34.02 21.90
CA LEU A 77 -8.09 34.07 23.35
C LEU A 77 -9.52 34.50 23.72
N ARG A 78 -10.17 35.32 22.89
CA ARG A 78 -11.54 35.80 23.11
C ARG A 78 -12.59 34.79 22.65
N ASP A 79 -12.33 34.10 21.54
CA ASP A 79 -13.21 33.10 20.95
C ASP A 79 -12.79 31.69 21.42
N THR A 80 -12.83 31.45 22.72
CA THR A 80 -12.63 30.10 23.31
C THR A 80 -13.58 29.07 22.69
N HIS A 81 -14.75 29.50 22.22
CA HIS A 81 -15.70 28.64 21.53
C HIS A 81 -15.18 28.11 20.18
N LEU A 82 -14.38 28.89 19.44
CA LEU A 82 -13.73 28.42 18.21
C LEU A 82 -12.68 27.34 18.51
N LEU A 83 -11.95 27.48 19.62
CA LEU A 83 -11.02 26.46 20.08
C LEU A 83 -11.73 25.18 20.54
N LEU A 84 -12.84 25.32 21.26
CA LEU A 84 -13.67 24.19 21.68
C LEU A 84 -14.26 23.46 20.46
N ALA A 85 -14.82 24.19 19.49
CA ALA A 85 -15.36 23.60 18.28
C ALA A 85 -14.29 22.86 17.45
N ALA A 86 -13.06 23.41 17.38
CA ALA A 86 -11.94 22.74 16.72
C ALA A 86 -11.50 21.47 17.47
N LEU A 87 -11.50 21.50 18.81
CA LEU A 87 -11.22 20.31 19.63
C LEU A 87 -12.31 19.25 19.50
N ASP A 88 -13.59 19.63 19.50
CA ASP A 88 -14.72 18.72 19.29
C ASP A 88 -14.63 18.04 17.91
N GLN A 89 -14.17 18.76 16.89
CA GLN A 89 -13.99 18.24 15.55
C GLN A 89 -12.79 17.27 15.45
N LEU A 90 -11.73 17.53 16.21
CA LEU A 90 -10.61 16.59 16.38
C LEU A 90 -11.05 15.34 17.17
N GLU A 91 -11.87 15.50 18.20
CA GLU A 91 -12.45 14.38 18.96
C GLU A 91 -13.34 13.51 18.08
N ALA A 92 -14.17 14.12 17.23
CA ALA A 92 -14.97 13.39 16.24
C ALA A 92 -14.10 12.64 15.23
N ALA A 93 -13.01 13.24 14.73
CA ALA A 93 -12.08 12.58 13.82
C ALA A 93 -11.33 11.40 14.48
N MET A 94 -10.94 11.55 15.75
CA MET A 94 -10.33 10.47 16.53
C MET A 94 -11.33 9.36 16.87
N GLY A 95 -12.57 9.71 17.22
CA GLY A 95 -13.65 8.74 17.45
C GLY A 95 -13.97 7.92 16.21
N LEU A 96 -13.97 8.55 15.02
CA LEU A 96 -14.12 7.85 13.74
C LEU A 96 -12.98 6.85 13.48
N SER A 97 -11.74 7.16 13.87
CA SER A 97 -10.61 6.23 13.75
C SER A 97 -10.86 4.93 14.53
N GLU A 98 -11.48 5.01 15.69
CA GLU A 98 -11.75 3.86 16.55
C GLU A 98 -12.89 3.00 15.99
N GLU A 99 -13.93 3.63 15.42
CA GLU A 99 -15.01 2.94 14.72
C GLU A 99 -14.56 2.31 13.40
N ILE A 100 -13.70 3.00 12.64
CA ILE A 100 -13.11 2.47 11.41
C ILE A 100 -12.27 1.24 11.72
N ASN A 101 -11.46 1.25 12.78
CA ASN A 101 -10.66 0.08 13.17
C ASN A 101 -11.55 -1.13 13.52
N ARG A 102 -12.69 -0.89 14.18
CA ARG A 102 -13.68 -1.93 14.50
C ARG A 102 -14.37 -2.51 13.27
N LEU A 103 -14.70 -1.67 12.27
CA LEU A 103 -15.34 -2.10 11.02
C LEU A 103 -14.36 -2.73 10.02
N MET A 104 -13.13 -2.24 9.96
CA MET A 104 -12.11 -2.70 9.01
C MET A 104 -11.59 -4.10 9.34
N ARG A 105 -11.46 -4.47 10.61
CA ARG A 105 -10.96 -5.80 11.03
C ARG A 105 -11.75 -6.97 10.41
N PRO A 106 -13.08 -7.06 10.53
CA PRO A 106 -13.84 -8.15 9.92
C PRO A 106 -13.79 -8.09 8.39
N MET A 107 -13.90 -6.91 7.78
CA MET A 107 -13.80 -6.77 6.32
C MET A 107 -12.44 -7.20 5.77
N PHE A 108 -11.36 -6.84 6.47
CA PHE A 108 -10.00 -7.22 6.11
C PHE A 108 -9.81 -8.73 6.22
N ASN A 109 -10.29 -9.35 7.29
CA ASN A 109 -10.23 -10.80 7.44
C ASN A 109 -10.99 -11.52 6.32
N THR A 110 -12.20 -11.08 5.97
CA THR A 110 -12.97 -11.63 4.86
C THR A 110 -12.25 -11.43 3.52
N ALA A 111 -11.63 -10.28 3.29
CA ALA A 111 -10.86 -10.04 2.08
C ALA A 111 -9.63 -10.95 1.99
N VAL A 112 -8.92 -11.17 3.10
CA VAL A 112 -7.77 -12.08 3.15
C VAL A 112 -8.20 -13.53 2.90
N GLU A 113 -9.28 -13.99 3.53
CA GLU A 113 -9.83 -15.34 3.30
C GLU A 113 -10.24 -15.55 1.84
N GLU A 114 -10.84 -14.53 1.22
CA GLU A 114 -11.26 -14.57 -0.17
C GLU A 114 -10.06 -14.59 -1.13
N LEU A 115 -9.04 -13.78 -0.89
CA LEU A 115 -7.81 -13.78 -1.68
C LEU A 115 -7.05 -15.11 -1.54
N ASP A 116 -6.98 -15.65 -0.33
CA ASP A 116 -6.37 -16.95 -0.03
C ASP A 116 -7.15 -18.12 -0.67
N ARG A 117 -8.48 -18.01 -0.75
CA ARG A 117 -9.31 -18.93 -1.56
C ARG A 117 -8.97 -18.84 -3.04
N LEU A 118 -8.91 -17.64 -3.60
CA LEU A 118 -8.57 -17.42 -5.01
C LEU A 118 -7.15 -17.92 -5.34
N GLU A 119 -6.21 -17.78 -4.41
CA GLU A 119 -4.86 -18.32 -4.53
C GLU A 119 -4.86 -19.85 -4.54
N ARG A 120 -5.53 -20.49 -3.57
CA ARG A 120 -5.66 -21.96 -3.49
C ARG A 120 -6.36 -22.55 -4.71
N GLU A 121 -7.37 -21.87 -5.23
CA GLU A 121 -8.10 -22.29 -6.43
C GLU A 121 -7.30 -22.00 -7.71
N GLY A 122 -6.13 -21.34 -7.61
CA GLY A 122 -5.19 -21.14 -8.70
C GLY A 122 -5.52 -19.96 -9.62
N TYR A 123 -6.47 -19.09 -9.23
CA TYR A 123 -6.86 -17.92 -10.04
C TYR A 123 -5.69 -16.96 -10.25
N PHE A 124 -4.82 -16.75 -9.27
CA PHE A 124 -3.64 -15.88 -9.45
C PHE A 124 -2.64 -16.44 -10.45
N THR A 125 -2.41 -17.76 -10.42
CA THR A 125 -1.55 -18.44 -11.39
C THR A 125 -2.15 -18.32 -12.79
N PHE A 126 -3.45 -18.60 -12.93
CA PHE A 126 -4.16 -18.47 -14.20
C PHE A 126 -4.13 -17.02 -14.72
N ALA A 127 -4.36 -16.02 -13.87
CA ALA A 127 -4.32 -14.61 -14.25
C ALA A 127 -2.92 -14.16 -14.69
N ARG A 128 -1.87 -14.62 -14.01
CA ARG A 128 -0.48 -14.29 -14.36
C ARG A 128 -0.09 -14.87 -15.72
N GLU A 129 -0.39 -16.15 -15.95
CA GLU A 129 -0.11 -16.79 -17.24
C GLU A 129 -0.99 -16.21 -18.35
N GLY A 130 -2.27 -15.92 -18.04
CA GLY A 130 -3.21 -15.31 -18.96
C GLY A 130 -2.81 -13.88 -19.36
N TRP A 131 -2.20 -13.11 -18.46
CA TRP A 131 -1.74 -11.75 -18.76
C TRP A 131 -0.72 -11.73 -19.90
N GLY A 132 0.23 -12.67 -19.92
CA GLY A 132 1.20 -12.78 -21.01
C GLY A 132 0.56 -13.14 -22.35
N ILE A 133 -0.54 -13.87 -22.35
CA ILE A 133 -1.33 -14.17 -23.56
C ILE A 133 -2.04 -12.89 -24.03
N VAL A 134 -2.68 -12.15 -23.12
CA VAL A 134 -3.37 -10.89 -23.43
C VAL A 134 -2.40 -9.86 -23.99
N GLU A 135 -1.20 -9.72 -23.41
CA GLU A 135 -0.17 -8.78 -23.88
C GLU A 135 0.27 -9.09 -25.32
N ARG A 136 0.48 -10.37 -25.66
CA ARG A 136 0.81 -10.79 -27.03
C ARG A 136 -0.33 -10.50 -27.99
N ILE A 137 -1.57 -10.77 -27.58
CA ILE A 137 -2.75 -10.49 -28.40
C ILE A 137 -2.86 -8.99 -28.68
N VAL A 138 -2.73 -8.13 -27.67
CA VAL A 138 -2.81 -6.67 -27.86
C VAL A 138 -1.63 -6.11 -28.67
N THR A 139 -0.47 -6.77 -28.64
CA THR A 139 0.71 -6.34 -29.41
C THR A 139 0.64 -6.76 -30.88
N GLU A 140 0.10 -7.96 -31.16
CA GLU A 140 0.06 -8.53 -32.51
C GLU A 140 -1.23 -8.22 -33.27
N PHE A 141 -2.32 -7.97 -32.56
CA PHE A 141 -3.66 -7.75 -33.13
C PHE A 141 -4.17 -6.34 -32.83
N ASN A 142 -4.89 -5.76 -33.78
CA ASN A 142 -5.51 -4.44 -33.60
C ASN A 142 -6.80 -4.52 -32.76
N GLU A 143 -7.39 -3.38 -32.40
CA GLU A 143 -8.61 -3.35 -31.56
C GLU A 143 -9.80 -4.12 -32.16
N GLU A 144 -9.97 -4.08 -33.49
CA GLU A 144 -11.04 -4.79 -34.19
C GLU A 144 -10.85 -6.31 -34.11
N ASP A 145 -9.62 -6.78 -34.30
CA ASP A 145 -9.25 -8.18 -34.20
C ASP A 145 -9.46 -8.72 -32.77
N VAL A 146 -9.09 -7.94 -31.74
CA VAL A 146 -9.31 -8.31 -30.34
C VAL A 146 -10.80 -8.42 -30.02
N ARG A 147 -11.63 -7.52 -30.56
CA ARG A 147 -13.08 -7.56 -30.36
C ARG A 147 -13.71 -8.77 -31.06
N ALA A 148 -13.31 -9.04 -32.30
CA ALA A 148 -13.74 -10.23 -33.04
C ALA A 148 -13.32 -11.53 -32.33
N LEU A 149 -12.12 -11.57 -31.73
CA LEU A 149 -11.64 -12.69 -30.92
C LEU A 149 -12.48 -12.87 -29.65
N ALA A 150 -12.75 -11.80 -28.91
CA ALA A 150 -13.55 -11.86 -27.68
C ALA A 150 -14.97 -12.40 -27.94
N ASP A 151 -15.60 -11.97 -29.04
CA ASP A 151 -16.95 -12.40 -29.42
C ASP A 151 -17.00 -13.88 -29.84
N ASN A 152 -15.89 -14.42 -30.37
CA ASN A 152 -15.83 -15.76 -30.95
C ASN A 152 -14.95 -16.75 -30.18
N ILE A 153 -14.34 -16.37 -29.06
CA ILE A 153 -13.37 -17.21 -28.34
C ILE A 153 -13.97 -18.56 -27.92
N VAL A 154 -15.24 -18.57 -27.49
CA VAL A 154 -15.96 -19.80 -27.11
C VAL A 154 -16.15 -20.72 -28.32
N PHE A 155 -16.51 -20.17 -29.47
CA PHE A 155 -16.67 -20.94 -30.71
C PHE A 155 -15.34 -21.52 -31.19
N ILE A 156 -14.25 -20.75 -31.13
CA ILE A 156 -12.91 -21.21 -31.50
C ILE A 156 -12.46 -22.34 -30.58
N LEU A 157 -12.60 -22.18 -29.26
CA LEU A 157 -12.23 -23.21 -28.28
C LEU A 157 -13.05 -24.51 -28.45
N ASN A 158 -14.34 -24.39 -28.74
CA ASN A 158 -15.18 -25.55 -29.04
C ASN A 158 -14.79 -26.23 -30.35
N THR A 159 -14.47 -25.46 -31.40
CA THR A 159 -13.98 -26.00 -32.67
C THR A 159 -12.68 -26.77 -32.49
N ILE A 160 -11.71 -26.21 -31.76
CA ILE A 160 -10.45 -26.88 -31.44
C ILE A 160 -10.73 -28.16 -30.64
N ARG A 161 -11.58 -28.09 -29.61
CA ARG A 161 -12.00 -29.26 -28.82
C ARG A 161 -12.59 -30.35 -29.72
N ASN A 162 -13.46 -29.97 -30.67
CA ASN A 162 -14.10 -30.89 -31.60
C ASN A 162 -13.13 -31.51 -32.59
N MET A 163 -12.14 -30.75 -33.07
CA MET A 163 -11.07 -31.28 -33.93
C MET A 163 -10.15 -32.23 -33.17
N THR A 164 -9.93 -32.01 -31.87
CA THR A 164 -9.15 -32.92 -31.01
C THR A 164 -9.92 -34.18 -30.59
N GLN A 165 -11.17 -34.37 -31.03
CA GLN A 165 -11.92 -35.58 -30.72
C GLN A 165 -11.30 -36.81 -31.44
N PRO A 166 -11.29 -37.99 -30.78
CA PRO A 166 -10.65 -39.21 -31.31
C PRO A 166 -11.12 -39.58 -32.72
N GLU A 167 -12.41 -39.37 -33.01
CA GLU A 167 -13.05 -39.75 -34.27
C GLU A 167 -12.49 -38.92 -35.44
N ILE A 168 -12.31 -37.62 -35.23
CA ILE A 168 -11.75 -36.69 -36.23
C ILE A 168 -10.26 -36.96 -36.44
N MET A 169 -9.53 -37.21 -35.36
CA MET A 169 -8.11 -37.59 -35.43
C MET A 169 -7.89 -38.95 -36.12
N ALA A 170 -8.79 -39.92 -35.91
CA ALA A 170 -8.75 -41.20 -36.60
C ALA A 170 -8.97 -41.05 -38.11
N LEU A 171 -9.94 -40.23 -38.52
CA LEU A 171 -10.17 -39.86 -39.92
C LEU A 171 -8.94 -39.17 -40.55
N ALA A 172 -8.31 -38.24 -39.83
CA ALA A 172 -7.11 -37.57 -40.29
C ALA A 172 -5.94 -38.54 -40.46
N ASN A 173 -5.70 -39.43 -39.49
CA ASN A 173 -4.63 -40.43 -39.56
C ASN A 173 -4.85 -41.44 -40.68
N GLN A 174 -6.07 -41.96 -40.85
CA GLN A 174 -6.41 -42.87 -41.95
C GLN A 174 -6.20 -42.21 -43.33
N SER A 175 -6.47 -40.91 -43.44
CA SER A 175 -6.24 -40.15 -44.67
C SER A 175 -4.75 -39.95 -44.93
N VAL A 176 -3.94 -39.73 -43.90
CA VAL A 176 -2.48 -39.61 -44.01
C VAL A 176 -1.84 -40.96 -44.33
N ASP A 177 -2.33 -42.06 -43.77
CA ASP A 177 -1.85 -43.41 -44.07
C ASP A 177 -2.18 -43.82 -45.51
N ALA A 178 -3.37 -43.47 -46.01
CA ALA A 178 -3.74 -43.66 -47.41
C ALA A 178 -2.91 -42.82 -48.41
N ILE A 179 -2.31 -41.71 -47.97
CA ILE A 179 -1.39 -40.88 -48.76
C ILE A 179 0.05 -41.39 -48.63
N ARG A 180 0.43 -42.02 -47.51
CA ARG A 180 1.76 -42.60 -47.29
C ARG A 180 1.97 -43.94 -47.98
N GLU A 181 0.90 -44.66 -48.30
CA GLU A 181 0.95 -45.82 -49.19
C GLU A 181 1.09 -45.39 -50.67
N GLU A 182 2.13 -44.62 -50.99
CA GLU A 182 2.67 -44.63 -52.35
C GLU A 182 3.43 -45.96 -52.51
N PRO A 183 3.01 -46.88 -53.42
CA PRO A 183 3.91 -47.94 -53.82
C PRO A 183 5.17 -47.26 -54.38
N PRO A 184 6.38 -47.82 -54.15
CA PRO A 184 7.59 -47.22 -54.69
C PRO A 184 7.38 -47.04 -56.19
N ILE A 185 7.41 -45.79 -56.65
CA ILE A 185 7.40 -45.46 -58.07
C ILE A 185 8.71 -46.01 -58.61
N ASP A 186 8.69 -47.27 -59.06
CA ASP A 186 9.71 -47.79 -59.94
C ASP A 186 9.50 -47.08 -61.28
N GLU A 187 10.15 -45.92 -61.43
CA GLU A 187 10.13 -45.06 -62.62
C GLU A 187 10.48 -45.84 -63.91
N LYS A 188 10.98 -47.08 -63.81
CA LYS A 188 11.35 -47.91 -64.95
C LYS A 188 10.28 -48.91 -65.41
N ALA A 189 9.10 -48.96 -64.77
CA ALA A 189 8.04 -49.90 -65.12
C ALA A 189 6.79 -49.31 -65.79
N SER A 190 6.72 -48.00 -66.09
CA SER A 190 5.42 -47.32 -66.24
C SER A 190 4.90 -47.00 -67.67
N LEU A 191 5.67 -47.13 -68.75
CA LEU A 191 5.11 -46.92 -70.11
C LEU A 191 5.37 -48.09 -71.06
N PHE A 192 6.52 -48.73 -70.92
CA PHE A 192 6.90 -49.85 -71.78
C PHE A 192 6.18 -51.16 -71.39
N THR A 193 5.93 -51.36 -70.10
CA THR A 193 5.21 -52.53 -69.57
C THR A 193 3.72 -52.48 -69.94
N LEU A 194 3.07 -51.33 -69.76
CA LEU A 194 1.67 -51.11 -70.17
C LEU A 194 1.47 -51.29 -71.68
N LEU A 195 2.41 -50.82 -72.51
CA LEU A 195 2.34 -51.01 -73.96
C LEU A 195 2.55 -52.49 -74.38
N ARG A 196 3.30 -53.26 -73.59
CA ARG A 196 3.58 -54.68 -73.82
C ARG A 196 2.43 -55.58 -73.34
N GLU A 197 1.74 -55.21 -72.26
CA GLU A 197 0.56 -55.92 -71.75
C GLU A 197 -0.66 -55.75 -72.65
N MET A 198 -0.87 -54.58 -73.28
CA MET A 198 -1.93 -54.43 -74.29
C MET A 198 -1.70 -55.23 -75.57
N ARG A 199 -0.50 -55.80 -75.77
CA ARG A 199 -0.13 -56.56 -76.96
C ARG A 199 -0.25 -58.08 -76.78
N ASP A 200 -0.58 -58.58 -75.59
CA ASP A 200 -0.70 -60.02 -75.34
C ASP A 200 -2.14 -60.39 -74.91
N PRO A 201 -3.04 -60.69 -75.86
CA PRO A 201 -4.42 -61.03 -75.54
C PRO A 201 -4.55 -62.53 -75.25
N LYS A 202 -3.91 -63.03 -74.18
CA LYS A 202 -4.18 -64.37 -73.64
C LYS A 202 -3.92 -64.47 -72.13
N VAL A 203 -4.82 -63.88 -71.33
CA VAL A 203 -5.58 -64.53 -70.25
C VAL A 203 -6.94 -63.84 -70.17
#